data_AF-A0A1M7EZN4-F1
#
_entry.id   AF-A0A1M7EZN4-F1
#
_cell.length_a   1.000
_cell.length_b   1.000
_cell.length_c   1.000
_cell.angle_alpha   90.00
_cell.angle_beta   90.00
_cell.angle_gamma   90.00
#
_symmetry.space_group_name_H-M   'P 1'
#
loop_
_entity.id
_entity.type
_entity.pdbx_description
1 polymer ?
#
loop_
_entity_poly.entity_id
_entity_poly.type
_entity_poly.pdbx_seq_one_letter_code
_entity_poly.pdbx_strand_id
1 'polypeptide(L)' 'MGKTEAGFDYDRYHRLLAEAVDGPKRLALINLLIEEKARQKLSEQAVREQVAGLGLAKPKSDLPR' A
#
# COMPACT_ATOMS: atom_id res chain seq x y z
N MET A 1 -1.20 22.69 3.48
CA MET A 1 -1.82 21.58 2.73
C MET A 1 -0.79 20.47 2.61
N GLY A 2 -0.93 19.43 3.43
CA GLY A 2 -0.05 18.25 3.41
C GLY A 2 -0.16 17.56 2.05
N LYS A 3 0.99 17.18 1.50
CA LYS A 3 1.08 16.44 0.26
C LYS A 3 0.64 15.00 0.53
N THR A 4 -0.64 14.73 0.39
CA THR A 4 -1.16 13.36 0.28
C THR A 4 -0.81 12.88 -1.13
N GLU A 5 0.44 12.50 -1.33
CA GLU A 5 0.82 11.67 -2.48
C GLU A 5 0.04 10.36 -2.33
N ALA A 6 -1.00 10.21 -3.16
CA ALA A 6 -1.80 9.00 -3.40
C ALA A 6 -1.78 7.95 -2.25
N GLY A 7 -2.57 8.19 -1.21
CA GLY A 7 -2.91 7.15 -0.22
C GLY A 7 -1.95 6.98 0.96
N PHE A 8 -0.87 7.75 1.05
CA PHE A 8 0.01 7.71 2.23
C PHE A 8 -0.26 8.91 3.15
N ASP A 9 -0.89 8.65 4.30
CA ASP A 9 -1.15 9.66 5.34
C ASP A 9 0.10 9.89 6.20
N TYR A 10 1.00 10.72 5.67
CA TYR A 10 2.26 11.08 6.34
C TYR A 10 2.03 11.68 7.73
N ASP A 11 0.97 12.47 7.93
CA ASP A 11 0.66 13.11 9.21
C ASP A 11 0.25 12.08 10.27
N ARG A 12 -0.46 11.03 9.87
CA ARG A 12 -0.78 9.89 10.74
C ARG A 12 0.46 9.10 11.12
N TYR A 13 1.33 8.77 10.15
CA TYR A 13 2.55 8.03 10.45
C TYR A 13 3.53 8.81 11.32
N HIS A 14 3.65 10.11 11.12
CA HIS A 14 4.46 10.97 11.99
C HIS A 14 3.98 10.94 13.44
N ARG A 15 2.66 10.98 13.67
CA ARG A 15 2.08 10.85 15.02
C ARG A 15 2.37 9.47 15.63
N LEU A 16 2.14 8.40 14.87
CA LEU A 16 2.42 7.04 15.34
C LEU A 16 3.90 6.82 15.68
N LEU A 17 4.81 7.38 14.89
CA LEU A 17 6.25 7.35 15.17
C LEU A 17 6.60 8.11 16.45
N ALA A 18 5.96 9.27 16.68
CA ALA A 18 6.16 10.04 17.91
C ALA A 18 5.64 9.31 19.16
N GLU A 19 4.58 8.50 19.02
CA GLU A 19 4.02 7.70 20.11
C GLU A 19 4.81 6.41 20.39
N ALA A 20 5.56 5.91 19.40
CA ALA A 20 6.35 4.68 19.46
C ALA A 20 7.69 4.84 20.21
N VAL A 21 7.62 5.38 21.43
CA VAL A 21 8.80 5.72 22.26
C VAL A 21 9.43 4.51 22.94
N ASP A 22 8.70 3.40 23.10
CA ASP A 22 9.17 2.17 23.74
C ASP A 22 9.19 0.98 22.77
N GLY A 23 9.93 -0.07 23.15
CA GLY A 23 10.11 -1.27 22.32
C GLY A 23 8.79 -1.92 21.89
N PRO A 24 7.85 -2.20 22.82
CA PRO A 24 6.54 -2.76 22.48
C PRO A 24 5.74 -1.89 21.50
N LYS A 25 5.68 -0.56 21.70
CA LYS A 25 4.96 0.34 20.79
C LYS A 25 5.61 0.41 19.41
N ARG A 26 6.96 0.36 19.31
CA ARG A 26 7.64 0.25 18.01
C ARG A 26 7.27 -1.03 17.27
N LEU A 27 7.20 -2.17 17.97
CA LEU A 27 6.77 -3.43 17.36
C LEU A 27 5.31 -3.38 16.90
N ALA A 28 4.42 -2.79 17.72
CA ALA A 28 3.02 -2.59 17.35
C ALA A 28 2.89 -1.72 16.09
N LEU A 29 3.66 -0.63 15.99
CA LEU A 29 3.69 0.21 14.81
C LEU A 29 4.20 -0.55 13.58
N ILE A 30 5.30 -1.30 13.69
CA ILE A 30 5.84 -2.10 12.58
C ILE A 30 4.79 -3.10 12.07
N ASN A 31 4.10 -3.80 12.97
CA ASN A 31 3.06 -4.76 12.61
C ASN A 31 1.91 -4.08 11.87
N LEU A 32 1.44 -2.93 12.38
CA LEU A 32 0.41 -2.13 11.73
C LEU A 32 0.80 -1.76 10.29
N LEU A 33 2.03 -1.28 10.07
CA LEU A 33 2.54 -0.91 8.75
C LEU A 33 2.59 -2.11 7.79
N ILE A 34 3.03 -3.26 8.28
CA ILE A 34 3.09 -4.50 7.48
C ILE A 34 1.69 -4.91 7.05
N GLU A 35 0.73 -4.91 7.98
CA GLU A 35 -0.66 -5.27 7.69
C GLU A 35 -1.32 -4.33 6.69
N GLU A 36 -1.14 -3.01 6.85
CA GLU A 36 -1.69 -2.02 5.93
C GLU A 36 -1.15 -2.22 4.51
N LYS A 37 0.16 -2.45 4.38
CA LYS A 37 0.79 -2.74 3.09
C LYS A 37 0.33 -4.07 2.50
N ALA A 38 0.11 -5.09 3.33
CA ALA A 38 -0.42 -6.38 2.88
C ALA A 38 -1.85 -6.23 2.32
N ARG A 39 -2.72 -5.52 3.04
CA ARG A 39 -4.09 -5.20 2.57
C ARG A 39 -4.08 -4.42 1.27
N GLN A 40 -3.21 -3.40 1.17
CA GLN A 40 -3.07 -2.63 -0.06
C GLN A 40 -2.68 -3.53 -1.25
N LYS A 41 -1.66 -4.37 -1.09
CA LYS A 41 -1.23 -5.30 -2.15
C LYS A 41 -2.33 -6.29 -2.55
N LEU A 42 -3.08 -6.82 -1.60
CA LEU A 42 -4.22 -7.70 -1.89
C LEU A 42 -5.32 -6.98 -2.67
N SER A 43 -5.61 -5.72 -2.32
CA SER A 43 -6.59 -4.92 -3.07
C SER A 43 -6.12 -4.61 -4.49
N GLU A 44 -4.85 -4.24 -4.68
CA GLU A 44 -4.26 -4.03 -6.00
C GLU A 44 -4.32 -5.30 -6.86
N GLN A 45 -4.03 -6.46 -6.26
CA GLN A 45 -4.12 -7.74 -6.94
C GLN A 45 -5.56 -8.08 -7.32
N ALA A 46 -6.52 -7.92 -6.40
CA ALA A 46 -7.94 -8.16 -6.67
C ALA A 46 -8.48 -7.27 -7.80
N VAL A 47 -8.04 -5.99 -7.87
CA VAL A 47 -8.38 -5.10 -8.97
C VAL A 47 -7.76 -5.58 -10.28
N ARG A 48 -6.48 -5.98 -10.28
CA ARG A 48 -5.82 -6.53 -11.47
C ARG A 48 -6.51 -7.79 -11.99
N GLU A 49 -6.90 -8.69 -11.09
CA GLU A 49 -7.64 -9.92 -11.43
C GLU A 49 -9.01 -9.60 -12.03
N GLN A 50 -9.76 -8.64 -11.46
CA GLN A 50 -11.03 -8.19 -12.03
C GLN A 50 -10.85 -7.58 -13.43
N VAL A 51 -9.86 -6.71 -13.62
CA VAL A 51 -9.57 -6.10 -14.93
C VAL A 51 -9.17 -7.16 -15.96
N ALA A 52 -8.41 -8.18 -15.55
CA ALA A 52 -8.06 -9.31 -16.41
C ALA A 52 -9.28 -10.15 -16.78
N GLY A 53 -10.15 -10.45 -15.81
CA GLY A 53 -11.40 -11.21 -16.03
C GLY A 53 -12.40 -10.50 -16.95
N LEU A 54 -12.38 -9.16 -16.97
CA LEU A 54 -13.19 -8.35 -17.89
C LEU A 54 -12.58 -8.23 -19.31
N GLY A 55 -11.42 -8.85 -19.56
CA GLY A 55 -10.71 -8.74 -20.85
C GLY A 55 -10.19 -7.34 -21.16
N LEU A 56 -10.17 -6.44 -20.16
CA LEU A 56 -9.71 -5.05 -20.29
C LEU A 56 -8.20 -4.93 -20.02
N ALA A 57 -7.57 -5.99 -19.52
CA ALA A 57 -6.12 -6.07 -19.42
C ALA A 57 -5.53 -6.20 -20.83
N LYS A 58 -4.84 -5.15 -21.32
CA LYS A 58 -4.10 -5.21 -22.59
C LYS A 58 -3.16 -6.43 -22.58
N PRO A 59 -3.22 -7.34 -23.56
CA PRO A 59 -2.13 -8.29 -23.76
C PRO A 59 -0.86 -7.47 -24.01
N LYS A 60 0.27 -7.92 -23.46
CA LYS A 60 1.60 -7.43 -23.83
C LYS A 60 1.83 -7.83 -25.28
N SER A 61 1.24 -7.09 -26.22
CA SER A 61 1.54 -7.22 -27.64
C SER A 61 2.94 -6.65 -27.87
N ASP A 62 3.89 -7.56 -28.03
CA ASP A 62 5.03 -7.50 -28.95
C ASP A 62 5.77 -6.17 -29.05
N LEU A 63 6.86 -6.05 -28.26
CA LEU A 63 7.95 -5.14 -28.58
C LEU A 63 8.93 -5.90 -29.51
N PRO A 64 9.12 -5.48 -30.78
CA PRO A 64 10.18 -6.07 -31.60
C PRO A 64 11.54 -5.60 -31.08
N ARG A 65 12.52 -6.51 -31.16
CA ARG A 65 13.93 -6.27 -30.84
C ARG A 65 14.59 -5.28 -31.79
#